data_AF-A0A957GNS7-F1
#
_entry.id   AF-A0A957GNS7-F1
#
_cell.length_a   1.000
_cell.length_b   1.000
_cell.length_c   1.000
_cell.angle_alpha   90.00
_cell.angle_beta   90.00
_cell.angle_gamma   90.00
#
_symmetry.space_group_name_H-M   'P 1'
#
loop_
_entity.id
_entity.type
_entity.pdbx_description
1 polymer ?
#
loop_
_entity_poly.entity_id
_entity_poly.type
_entity_poly.pdbx_seq_one_letter_code
_entity_poly.pdbx_strand_id
1 'polypeptide(L)' 'MFQNPATTRFQLVNTLSRIRQEWQEAVGTPSLIEVEGNMGMLLADLINGLGLGDTEQVQVLGGDLYQELQDFLHSSSRN' A
#
# COMPACT_ATOMS: atom_id res chain seq x y z
N MET A 1 0.48 19.38 -18.76
CA MET A 1 -0.85 19.01 -18.23
C MET A 1 -0.81 19.22 -16.73
N PHE A 2 -1.43 20.27 -16.21
CA PHE A 2 -1.54 20.47 -14.77
C PHE A 2 -2.62 19.52 -14.26
N GLN A 3 -2.25 18.52 -13.47
CA GLN A 3 -3.24 17.71 -12.79
C GLN A 3 -4.06 18.64 -11.88
N ASN A 4 -5.37 18.65 -12.09
CA ASN A 4 -6.27 19.44 -11.29
C ASN A 4 -6.22 18.89 -9.85
N PRO A 5 -5.86 19.69 -8.82
CA PRO A 5 -5.71 19.20 -7.45
C PRO A 5 -6.95 18.49 -6.89
N ALA A 6 -8.15 18.81 -7.42
CA ALA A 6 -9.38 18.09 -7.12
C ALA A 6 -9.36 16.63 -7.62
N THR A 7 -8.81 16.39 -8.82
CA THR A 7 -8.67 15.05 -9.41
C THR A 7 -7.66 14.20 -8.63
N THR A 8 -6.53 14.80 -8.22
CA THR A 8 -5.52 14.11 -7.40
C THR A 8 -6.07 13.72 -6.03
N ARG A 9 -6.83 14.62 -5.38
CA ARG A 9 -7.47 14.31 -4.09
C ARG A 9 -8.52 13.20 -4.22
N PHE A 10 -9.32 13.22 -5.27
CA PHE A 10 -10.33 12.18 -5.52
C PHE A 10 -9.68 10.80 -5.75
N GLN A 11 -8.60 10.75 -6.54
CA GLN A 11 -7.84 9.52 -6.76
C GLN A 11 -7.24 8.99 -5.45
N LEU A 12 -6.63 9.86 -4.65
CA LEU A 12 -6.09 9.50 -3.34
C LEU A 12 -7.17 8.91 -2.42
N VAL A 13 -8.33 9.57 -2.32
CA VAL A 13 -9.45 9.09 -1.48
C VAL A 13 -9.95 7.73 -1.96
N ASN A 14 -10.08 7.51 -3.27
CA ASN A 14 -10.49 6.22 -3.82
C ASN A 14 -9.48 5.12 -3.52
N THR A 15 -8.19 5.39 -3.73
CA THR A 15 -7.11 4.45 -3.40
C THR A 15 -7.13 4.07 -1.92
N LEU A 16 -7.18 5.05 -1.01
CA LEU A 16 -7.24 4.79 0.43
C LEU A 16 -8.49 4.02 0.83
N SER A 17 -9.64 4.32 0.21
CA SER A 17 -10.90 3.61 0.47
C SER A 17 -10.82 2.14 0.05
N ARG A 18 -10.15 1.85 -1.07
CA ARG A 18 -9.92 0.50 -1.57
C ARG A 18 -9.02 -0.30 -0.65
N ILE A 19 -7.87 0.26 -0.25
CA ILE A 19 -6.93 -0.40 0.68
C ILE A 19 -7.63 -0.76 1.99
N ARG A 20 -8.43 0.16 2.54
CA ARG A 20 -9.22 -0.11 3.76
C ARG A 20 -10.18 -1.29 3.57
N GLN A 21 -10.87 -1.38 2.43
CA GLN A 21 -11.80 -2.48 2.13
C GLN A 21 -11.07 -3.82 2.02
N GLU A 22 -10.03 -3.87 1.20
CA GLU A 22 -9.20 -5.08 1.00
C GLU A 22 -8.60 -5.54 2.33
N TRP A 23 -8.14 -4.61 3.16
CA TRP A 23 -7.62 -4.93 4.48
C TRP A 23 -8.70 -5.46 5.43
N GLN A 24 -9.87 -4.82 5.47
CA GLN A 24 -11.00 -5.27 6.29
C GLN A 24 -11.47 -6.69 5.91
N GLU A 25 -11.46 -7.00 4.63
CA GLU A 25 -11.74 -8.35 4.12
C GLU A 25 -10.66 -9.35 4.52
N ALA A 26 -9.38 -8.98 4.39
CA ALA A 26 -8.25 -9.87 4.70
C ALA A 26 -8.16 -10.24 6.20
N VAL A 27 -8.47 -9.31 7.10
CA VAL A 27 -8.39 -9.57 8.55
C VAL A 27 -9.63 -10.31 9.08
N GLY A 28 -10.76 -10.22 8.37
CA GLY A 28 -12.01 -10.87 8.75
C GLY A 28 -12.62 -10.36 10.07
N THR A 29 -12.15 -9.21 10.58
CA THR A 29 -12.62 -8.62 11.83
C THR A 29 -13.47 -7.36 11.56
N PRO A 30 -14.40 -7.03 12.46
CA PRO A 30 -15.19 -5.81 12.35
C PRO A 30 -14.41 -4.53 12.73
N SER A 31 -13.28 -4.66 13.44
CA SER A 31 -12.48 -3.53 13.93
C SER A 31 -11.08 -3.55 13.33
N LEU A 32 -10.77 -2.63 12.42
CA LEU A 32 -9.41 -2.43 11.90
C LEU A 32 -8.46 -1.75 12.91
N ILE A 33 -9.01 -1.17 13.98
CA ILE A 33 -8.22 -0.45 15.00
C ILE A 33 -7.58 -1.44 15.99
N GLU A 34 -8.27 -2.54 16.28
CA GLU A 34 -7.85 -3.51 17.29
C GLU A 34 -7.14 -4.74 16.67
N VAL A 35 -6.82 -4.67 15.39
CA VAL A 35 -6.13 -5.76 14.67
C VAL A 35 -4.62 -5.65 14.83
N GLU A 36 -3.97 -6.74 15.25
CA GLU A 36 -2.55 -6.94 15.02
C GLU A 36 -2.32 -7.23 13.52
N GLY A 37 -1.75 -6.27 12.80
CA GLY A 37 -1.51 -6.38 11.36
C GLY A 37 -0.06 -6.08 10.99
N ASN A 38 0.42 -6.70 9.91
CA ASN A 38 1.73 -6.41 9.35
C ASN A 38 1.71 -5.04 8.65
N MET A 39 2.26 -4.02 9.31
CA MET A 39 2.36 -2.65 8.76
C MET A 39 3.14 -2.59 7.45
N GLY A 40 4.09 -3.50 7.21
CA GLY A 40 4.82 -3.59 5.94
C GLY A 40 3.92 -3.95 4.76
N MET A 41 2.99 -4.91 4.96
CA MET A 41 2.00 -5.26 3.92
C MET A 41 1.03 -4.12 3.64
N LEU A 42 0.56 -3.42 4.68
CA LEU A 42 -0.28 -2.23 4.50
C LEU A 42 0.43 -1.16 3.66
N LEU A 43 1.70 -0.90 3.97
CA LEU A 43 2.49 0.09 3.24
C LEU A 43 2.73 -0.35 1.80
N ALA A 44 2.92 -1.65 1.55
CA ALA A 44 3.02 -2.21 0.20
C ALA A 44 1.74 -1.98 -0.62
N ASP A 45 0.57 -2.28 -0.05
CA ASP A 45 -0.72 -2.04 -0.70
C ASP A 45 -0.96 -0.55 -0.96
N LEU A 46 -0.50 0.30 -0.05
CA LEU A 46 -0.58 1.75 -0.19
C LEU A 46 0.25 2.26 -1.37
N ILE A 47 1.53 1.89 -1.46
CA ILE A 47 2.38 2.37 -2.55
C ILE A 47 1.94 1.80 -3.91
N ASN A 48 1.46 0.56 -3.94
CA ASN A 48 0.91 -0.08 -5.14
C ASN A 48 -0.38 0.62 -5.59
N GLY A 49 -1.30 0.89 -4.67
CA GLY A 49 -2.56 1.57 -4.95
C GLY A 49 -2.40 3.02 -5.39
N LEU A 50 -1.32 3.68 -4.97
CA LEU A 50 -0.97 5.05 -5.39
C LEU A 50 -0.21 5.09 -6.72
N GLY A 51 0.26 3.94 -7.23
CA GLY A 51 1.01 3.86 -8.48
C GLY A 51 2.35 4.58 -8.42
N LEU A 52 2.99 4.58 -7.24
CA LEU A 52 4.30 5.22 -7.04
C LEU A 52 5.38 4.50 -7.84
N GLY A 53 6.31 5.26 -8.44
CA GLY A 53 7.50 4.70 -9.09
C GLY A 53 8.55 4.24 -8.07
N ASP A 54 9.51 3.42 -8.49
CA ASP A 54 10.50 2.79 -7.59
C ASP A 54 11.21 3.79 -6.67
N THR A 55 11.58 4.96 -7.18
CA THR A 55 12.23 6.01 -6.37
C THR A 55 11.31 6.56 -5.28
N GLU A 56 10.01 6.73 -5.58
CA GLU A 56 9.01 7.20 -4.61
C GLU A 56 8.70 6.11 -3.58
N GLN A 57 8.66 4.85 -4.00
CA GLN A 57 8.49 3.71 -3.10
C GLN A 57 9.63 3.62 -2.08
N VAL A 58 10.88 3.76 -2.52
CA VAL A 58 12.06 3.77 -1.63
C VAL A 58 12.02 4.97 -0.68
N GLN A 59 11.54 6.13 -1.11
CA GLN A 59 11.38 7.29 -0.22
C GLN A 59 10.31 7.06 0.86
N VAL A 60 9.22 6.38 0.53
CA VAL A 60 8.11 6.11 1.47
C VAL A 60 8.44 4.97 2.43
N LEU A 61 9.03 3.89 1.93
CA LEU A 61 9.33 2.69 2.73
C LEU A 61 10.68 2.77 3.44
N GLY A 62 11.63 3.56 2.93
CA GLY A 62 13.04 3.43 3.28
C GLY A 62 13.70 2.23 2.62
N GLY A 63 15.03 2.16 2.66
CA GLY A 63 15.81 1.13 1.97
C GLY A 63 15.56 -0.29 2.49
N ASP A 64 15.53 -0.47 3.81
CA ASP A 64 15.44 -1.79 4.42
C ASP A 64 14.08 -2.46 4.18
N LEU A 65 12.98 -1.73 4.42
CA LEU A 65 11.62 -2.24 4.21
C LEU A 65 11.29 -2.41 2.73
N TYR A 66 11.82 -1.54 1.85
CA TYR A 66 11.69 -1.74 0.41
C TYR A 66 12.38 -3.04 -0.02
N GLN A 67 13.60 -3.30 0.45
CA GLN A 67 14.33 -4.52 0.13
C GLN A 67 13.61 -5.77 0.67
N GLU A 68 13.13 -5.72 1.92
CA GLU A 68 12.34 -6.82 2.52
C GLU A 68 11.08 -7.12 1.70
N LEU A 69 10.39 -6.08 1.22
CA LEU A 69 9.21 -6.23 0.37
C LEU A 69 9.55 -6.85 -1.00
N GLN A 70 10.64 -6.42 -1.64
CA GLN A 70 11.09 -6.99 -2.90
C GLN A 70 11.44 -8.47 -2.75
N ASP A 71 12.17 -8.82 -1.68
CA ASP A 71 12.54 -10.21 -1.39
C ASP A 71 11.29 -11.07 -1.14
N PHE A 72 10.29 -10.55 -0.42
CA PHE A 72 9.01 -11.22 -0.19
C PHE A 72 8.23 -11.46 -1.49
N LEU A 73 8.10 -10.47 -2.36
CA LEU A 73 7.41 -10.59 -3.64
C LEU A 73 8.11 -11.56 -4.60
N HIS A 74 9.45 -11.48 -4.69
CA HIS A 74 10.25 -12.39 -5.51
C HIS A 74 10.20 -13.84 -5.02
N SER A 75 10.13 -14.06 -3.70
CA SER A 75 9.99 -15.40 -3.12
C SER A 75 8.60 -16.00 -3.39
N SER A 76 7.55 -15.17 -3.37
CA SER A 76 6.17 -15.59 -3.64
C SER A 76 5.94 -15.92 -5.13
N SER A 77 6.66 -15.28 -6.04
CA SER A 77 6.62 -15.60 -7.49
C SER A 77 7.29 -16.93 -7.86
N ARG A 78 8.03 -17.56 -6.94
CA ARG A 78 8.83 -18.77 -7.21
C ARG A 78 8.17 -20.07 -6.73
N ASN A 79 7.00 -19.98 -6.08
CA ASN A 79 6.23 -21.11 -5.56
C ASN A 79 4.91 -21.29 -6.32
#